data_AF-A0A944C6S0-F1
#
_entry.id   AF-A0A944C6S0-F1
#
_cell.length_a   1.000
_cell.length_b   1.000
_cell.length_c   1.000
_cell.angle_alpha   90.00
_cell.angle_beta   90.00
_cell.angle_gamma   90.00
#
_symmetry.space_group_name_H-M   'P 1'
#
loop_
_entity.id
_entity.type
_entity.pdbx_description
1 polymer ?
#
loop_
_entity_poly.entity_id
_entity_poly.type
_entity_poly.pdbx_seq_one_letter_code
_entity_poly.pdbx_strand_id
1 'polypeptide(L)'
;TRQLIMKHAANMEAKNNINTVSPAKTDYDRADNTDVVVTATMKEGTISGVSLNGNSLRSGTDYTISGNTVTIKSSYLRTLELKSHVFTLDCTAGSNPKFTITTSDSSIPAPTISKTIATIDKNSRHYKPLTISYDKKTSEFRGITVNGSYLEKGKDYTDNAGTVTFADEYIKSLSDGNVTLSFDFYEGSDCELLLTVTDSSALEDIDLFENYANSSALSNAYVANTSGNSVSLSLVDRNGGKAMGFGYNVGSPKGYSGVNHTMTLRDVSAYTGVSLNFKGDGSGNSFTVQFRDKNDNYFEKRITVDSAEETTLNIPFSEFEAPSWQSGSASLDTSGIVQIAFYAGSGGTTETGTYVIDDVYFYKEGSEDTGAHLINKTGTFDAQSPTSVLTRLVLNGQTISKITYGDKTLDSASDYSWNGSQVTINTAFASTLPNGEHKLTYCFSDGTSDVFTLTVINSSVTDTHTCTYTSKVIKPTYTQQGYTIYTCSVCG
;
A
#
# COMPACT_ATOMS: atom_id res chain seq x y z
N THR A 1 -30.32 -0.13 64.36
CA THR A 1 -29.97 1.12 63.63
C THR A 1 -28.63 1.72 64.08
N ARG A 2 -28.40 1.98 65.38
CA ARG A 2 -27.14 2.54 65.90
C ARG A 2 -25.88 1.70 65.59
N GLN A 3 -25.95 0.37 65.72
CA GLN A 3 -24.83 -0.54 65.37
C GLN A 3 -24.53 -0.57 63.86
N LEU A 4 -25.53 -0.42 63.00
CA LEU A 4 -25.35 -0.37 61.54
C LEU A 4 -24.68 0.94 61.10
N ILE A 5 -25.05 2.06 61.73
CA ILE A 5 -24.41 3.38 61.49
C ILE A 5 -22.95 3.36 61.96
N MET A 6 -22.65 2.77 63.12
CA MET A 6 -21.25 2.63 63.58
C MET A 6 -20.43 1.73 62.66
N LYS A 7 -20.99 0.62 62.17
CA LYS A 7 -20.32 -0.27 61.22
C LYS A 7 -20.10 0.39 59.85
N HIS A 8 -21.05 1.22 59.41
CA HIS A 8 -20.91 2.01 58.18
C HIS A 8 -19.87 3.12 58.32
N ALA A 9 -19.85 3.85 59.44
CA ALA A 9 -18.84 4.87 59.73
C ALA A 9 -17.43 4.26 59.80
N ALA A 10 -17.25 3.15 60.52
CA ALA A 10 -15.97 2.44 60.57
C ALA A 10 -15.51 1.94 59.18
N ASN A 11 -16.44 1.48 58.34
CA ASN A 11 -16.13 1.09 56.96
C ASN A 11 -15.78 2.30 56.06
N MET A 12 -16.36 3.47 56.30
CA MET A 12 -16.05 4.71 55.58
C MET A 12 -14.71 5.31 56.04
N GLU A 13 -14.37 5.17 57.33
CA GLU A 13 -13.10 5.58 57.93
C GLU A 13 -11.95 4.68 57.45
N ALA A 14 -12.15 3.36 57.39
CA ALA A 14 -11.22 2.40 56.79
C ALA A 14 -10.99 2.62 55.29
N LYS A 15 -11.97 3.16 54.55
CA LYS A 15 -11.81 3.56 53.13
C LYS A 15 -11.02 4.86 52.94
N ASN A 16 -10.86 5.67 53.99
CA ASN A 16 -10.22 6.99 53.91
C ASN A 16 -8.75 6.98 54.38
N ASN A 17 -8.25 5.84 54.88
CA ASN A 17 -6.88 5.67 55.37
C ASN A 17 -5.95 5.02 54.33
N ILE A 18 -5.84 5.70 53.18
CA ILE A 18 -5.01 5.25 52.06
C ILE A 18 -3.60 5.84 52.22
N ASN A 19 -2.61 4.96 52.38
CA ASN A 19 -1.20 5.33 52.28
C ASN A 19 -0.86 5.61 50.81
N THR A 20 -0.02 6.62 50.56
CA THR A 20 0.42 7.00 49.20
C THR A 20 1.94 7.03 49.10
N VAL A 21 2.47 7.05 47.88
CA VAL A 21 3.91 7.12 47.62
C VAL A 21 4.18 8.16 46.55
N SER A 22 5.26 8.93 46.72
CA SER A 22 5.73 9.93 45.78
C SER A 22 7.24 9.82 45.56
N PRO A 23 7.73 9.87 44.31
CA PRO A 23 6.93 9.84 43.09
C PRO A 23 6.25 8.47 42.88
N ALA A 24 5.07 8.45 42.29
CA ALA A 24 4.37 7.19 41.94
C ALA A 24 4.98 6.51 40.69
N LYS A 25 5.72 7.27 39.88
CA LYS A 25 6.47 6.80 38.71
C LYS A 25 7.81 7.55 38.67
N THR A 26 8.89 6.83 38.39
CA THR A 26 10.22 7.42 38.20
C THR A 26 11.03 6.55 37.25
N ASP A 27 12.07 7.10 36.68
CA ASP A 27 12.98 6.38 35.79
C ASP A 27 14.30 6.09 36.52
N TYR A 28 14.96 5.01 36.12
CA TYR A 28 16.30 4.63 36.54
C TYR A 28 17.12 4.31 35.31
N ASP A 29 18.16 5.10 35.07
CA ASP A 29 19.13 4.80 34.03
C ASP A 29 20.25 3.94 34.62
N ARG A 30 20.51 2.78 34.04
CA ARG A 30 21.61 1.89 34.40
C ARG A 30 22.98 2.53 34.06
N ALA A 31 23.05 3.56 33.24
CA ALA A 31 24.27 4.36 33.13
C ALA A 31 24.48 5.23 34.39
N ASP A 32 23.40 5.58 35.08
CA ASP A 32 23.41 6.36 36.31
C ASP A 32 23.59 5.44 37.55
N ASN A 33 24.56 5.76 38.39
CA ASN A 33 24.90 4.95 39.58
C ASN A 33 24.11 5.37 40.83
N THR A 34 23.13 6.26 40.69
CA THR A 34 22.35 6.79 41.81
C THR A 34 21.23 5.86 42.27
N ASP A 35 21.06 5.71 43.58
CA ASP A 35 19.90 5.04 44.17
C ASP A 35 18.59 5.80 43.84
N VAL A 36 17.47 5.09 43.74
CA VAL A 36 16.14 5.70 43.57
C VAL A 36 15.48 5.89 44.93
N VAL A 37 14.95 7.09 45.17
CA VAL A 37 14.30 7.43 46.44
C VAL A 37 12.81 7.70 46.23
N VAL A 38 11.99 7.03 47.04
CA VAL A 38 10.55 7.30 47.13
C VAL A 38 10.16 7.61 48.58
N THR A 39 9.17 8.46 48.76
CA THR A 39 8.67 8.85 50.08
C THR A 39 7.20 8.48 50.19
N ALA A 40 6.86 7.72 51.22
CA ALA A 40 5.49 7.38 51.56
C ALA A 40 4.83 8.50 52.38
N THR A 41 3.54 8.73 52.16
CA THR A 41 2.68 9.46 53.10
C THR A 41 1.78 8.46 53.79
N MET A 42 2.08 8.18 55.06
CA MET A 42 1.37 7.20 55.88
C MET A 42 0.17 7.85 56.56
N LYS A 43 -1.02 7.25 56.38
CA LYS A 43 -2.23 7.55 57.16
C LYS A 43 -2.41 6.56 58.31
N GLU A 44 -1.98 5.32 58.11
CA GLU A 44 -1.96 4.27 59.13
C GLU A 44 -0.72 3.39 58.99
N GLY A 45 -0.24 2.86 60.10
CA GLY A 45 0.87 1.90 60.12
C GLY A 45 2.23 2.51 59.77
N THR A 46 3.17 1.61 59.45
CA THR A 46 4.55 1.90 59.08
C THR A 46 4.98 1.01 57.92
N ILE A 47 6.01 1.41 57.19
CA ILE A 47 6.60 0.59 56.13
C ILE A 47 7.34 -0.59 56.79
N SER A 48 6.93 -1.82 56.48
CA SER A 48 7.58 -3.05 56.94
C SER A 48 8.50 -3.68 55.90
N GLY A 49 8.36 -3.32 54.63
CA GLY A 49 9.23 -3.85 53.57
C GLY A 49 8.91 -3.32 52.18
N VAL A 50 9.60 -3.87 51.20
CA VAL A 50 9.37 -3.63 49.77
C VAL A 50 9.30 -4.97 49.06
N SER A 51 8.33 -5.10 48.16
CA SER A 51 8.18 -6.27 47.30
C SER A 51 8.09 -5.89 45.82
N LEU A 52 8.62 -6.74 44.95
CA LEU A 52 8.50 -6.65 43.49
C LEU A 52 7.75 -7.89 42.98
N ASN A 53 6.60 -7.69 42.32
CA ASN A 53 5.73 -8.77 41.86
C ASN A 53 5.34 -9.77 42.97
N GLY A 54 5.18 -9.29 44.20
CA GLY A 54 4.84 -10.10 45.38
C GLY A 54 6.03 -10.81 46.05
N ASN A 55 7.24 -10.72 45.50
CA ASN A 55 8.45 -11.25 46.13
C ASN A 55 9.11 -10.18 47.00
N SER A 56 9.35 -10.49 48.28
CA SER A 56 10.01 -9.59 49.21
C SER A 56 11.48 -9.36 48.83
N LEU A 57 11.90 -8.11 48.86
CA LEU A 57 13.29 -7.71 48.65
C LEU A 57 14.09 -7.79 49.96
N ARG A 58 15.43 -7.81 49.86
CA ARG A 58 16.35 -7.90 51.01
C ARG A 58 16.66 -6.52 51.56
N SER A 59 16.16 -6.21 52.76
CA SER A 59 16.50 -4.98 53.49
C SER A 59 18.01 -4.88 53.74
N GLY A 60 18.59 -3.69 53.56
CA GLY A 60 20.02 -3.41 53.67
C GLY A 60 20.83 -3.66 52.40
N THR A 61 20.35 -4.56 51.52
CA THR A 61 21.02 -4.92 50.26
C THR A 61 20.30 -4.36 49.04
N ASP A 62 19.00 -4.65 48.93
CA ASP A 62 18.19 -4.25 47.78
C ASP A 62 17.53 -2.88 48.01
N TYR A 63 17.20 -2.57 49.26
CA TYR A 63 16.65 -1.29 49.68
C TYR A 63 17.00 -0.95 51.12
N THR A 64 16.84 0.31 51.50
CA THR A 64 16.88 0.78 52.90
C THR A 64 15.64 1.62 53.23
N ILE A 65 15.17 1.56 54.47
CA ILE A 65 14.06 2.40 54.97
C ILE A 65 14.61 3.36 56.04
N SER A 66 14.28 4.64 55.93
CA SER A 66 14.53 5.65 56.95
C SER A 66 13.29 6.52 57.14
N GLY A 67 12.57 6.28 58.25
CA GLY A 67 11.25 6.87 58.48
C GLY A 67 10.25 6.45 57.38
N ASN A 68 9.71 7.44 56.67
CA ASN A 68 8.79 7.21 55.55
C ASN A 68 9.50 7.20 54.18
N THR A 69 10.83 7.28 54.16
CA THR A 69 11.60 7.29 52.92
C THR A 69 12.19 5.91 52.68
N VAL A 70 12.03 5.43 51.44
CA VAL A 70 12.59 4.17 50.95
C VAL A 70 13.58 4.49 49.85
N THR A 71 14.78 3.96 49.98
CA THR A 71 15.84 4.05 48.97
C THR A 71 16.01 2.67 48.35
N ILE A 72 15.68 2.53 47.07
CA ILE A 72 15.95 1.32 46.29
C ILE A 72 17.36 1.44 45.73
N LYS A 73 18.20 0.45 46.02
CA LYS A 73 19.63 0.50 45.70
C LYS A 73 19.88 0.39 44.21
N SER A 74 20.76 1.23 43.68
CA SER A 74 21.18 1.17 42.27
C SER A 74 21.80 -0.20 41.94
N SER A 75 22.53 -0.80 42.88
CA SER A 75 23.07 -2.17 42.75
C SER A 75 21.99 -3.23 42.51
N TYR A 76 20.79 -3.06 43.09
CA TYR A 76 19.65 -3.94 42.84
C TYR A 76 18.97 -3.59 41.51
N LEU A 77 18.70 -2.31 41.25
CA LEU A 77 18.05 -1.87 40.01
C LEU A 77 18.83 -2.26 38.74
N ARG A 78 20.17 -2.30 38.81
CA ARG A 78 21.05 -2.80 37.74
C ARG A 78 20.81 -4.26 37.35
N THR A 79 20.23 -5.07 38.25
CA THR A 79 19.92 -6.48 37.98
C THR A 79 18.58 -6.69 37.28
N LEU A 80 17.77 -5.63 37.17
CA LEU A 80 16.46 -5.70 36.57
C LEU A 80 16.54 -5.51 35.05
N GLU A 81 15.72 -6.24 34.31
CA GLU A 81 15.55 -6.07 32.86
C GLU A 81 15.14 -4.62 32.53
N LEU A 82 15.50 -4.11 31.36
CA LEU A 82 15.17 -2.74 30.92
C LEU A 82 13.68 -2.61 30.56
N LYS A 83 12.82 -2.36 31.55
CA LYS A 83 11.36 -2.23 31.42
C LYS A 83 10.76 -1.54 32.65
N SER A 84 9.44 -1.37 32.67
CA SER A 84 8.73 -0.92 33.87
C SER A 84 8.55 -2.04 34.90
N HIS A 85 8.92 -1.74 36.15
CA HIS A 85 8.79 -2.62 37.30
C HIS A 85 7.85 -2.01 38.34
N VAL A 86 6.85 -2.77 38.80
CA VAL A 86 5.86 -2.29 39.79
C VAL A 86 6.24 -2.79 41.17
N PHE A 87 6.76 -1.87 41.99
CA PHE A 87 7.11 -2.11 43.38
C PHE A 87 5.91 -1.84 44.28
N THR A 88 5.85 -2.56 45.40
CA THR A 88 4.86 -2.36 46.46
C THR A 88 5.59 -2.05 47.76
N LEU A 89 5.16 -0.99 48.46
CA LEU A 89 5.57 -0.76 49.84
C LEU A 89 4.66 -1.57 50.76
N ASP A 90 5.24 -2.57 51.42
CA ASP A 90 4.52 -3.43 52.34
C ASP A 90 4.33 -2.67 53.66
N CYS A 91 3.08 -2.45 54.08
CA CYS A 91 2.73 -1.65 55.26
C CYS A 91 2.12 -2.52 56.37
N THR A 92 2.34 -2.17 57.63
CA THR A 92 1.81 -2.89 58.79
C THR A 92 0.30 -2.69 59.02
N ALA A 93 -0.23 -1.56 58.54
CA ALA A 93 -1.65 -1.21 58.53
C ALA A 93 -1.93 -0.23 57.38
N GLY A 94 -3.20 0.03 57.08
CA GLY A 94 -3.62 0.80 55.91
C GLY A 94 -3.38 0.06 54.58
N SER A 95 -3.43 0.79 53.47
CA SER A 95 -3.14 0.23 52.13
C SER A 95 -1.65 0.11 51.85
N ASN A 96 -1.27 -0.81 50.96
CA ASN A 96 0.11 -0.93 50.44
C ASN A 96 0.25 -0.10 49.14
N PRO A 97 0.89 1.08 49.16
CA PRO A 97 1.03 1.89 47.96
C PRO A 97 2.01 1.25 46.97
N LYS A 98 1.77 1.47 45.69
CA LYS A 98 2.60 0.98 44.58
C LYS A 98 3.26 2.13 43.86
N PHE A 99 4.48 1.90 43.37
CA PHE A 99 5.19 2.83 42.51
C PHE A 99 5.86 2.06 41.37
N THR A 100 6.08 2.74 40.26
CA THR A 100 6.73 2.16 39.08
C THR A 100 8.12 2.77 38.91
N ILE A 101 9.13 1.92 38.72
CA ILE A 101 10.44 2.33 38.22
C ILE A 101 10.57 1.81 36.79
N THR A 102 10.81 2.68 35.82
CA THR A 102 11.19 2.26 34.46
C THR A 102 12.71 2.24 34.36
N THR A 103 13.27 1.08 34.08
CA THR A 103 14.71 0.91 33.92
C THR A 103 15.11 1.08 32.45
N SER A 104 16.11 1.92 32.19
CA SER A 104 16.74 2.11 30.88
C SER A 104 18.26 1.96 31.00
N ASP A 105 18.99 1.95 29.89
CA ASP A 105 20.44 2.05 29.90
C ASP A 105 20.88 2.91 28.71
N SER A 106 21.21 4.18 28.96
CA SER A 106 21.60 5.10 27.88
C SER A 106 22.99 4.80 27.30
N SER A 107 23.75 3.89 27.92
CA SER A 107 25.07 3.48 27.43
C SER A 107 24.99 2.38 26.37
N ILE A 108 23.84 1.71 26.26
CA ILE A 108 23.60 0.71 25.23
C ILE A 108 23.29 1.41 23.90
N PRO A 109 24.12 1.24 22.86
CA PRO A 109 23.81 1.77 21.54
C PRO A 109 22.56 1.09 20.96
N ALA A 110 21.64 1.89 20.42
CA ALA A 110 20.39 1.39 19.86
C ALA A 110 20.65 0.44 18.67
N PRO A 111 19.91 -0.69 18.58
CA PRO A 111 19.88 -1.52 17.38
C PRO A 111 19.46 -0.72 16.15
N THR A 112 19.84 -1.19 14.97
CA THR A 112 19.46 -0.58 13.69
C THR A 112 19.07 -1.63 12.67
N ILE A 113 18.15 -1.30 11.77
CA ILE A 113 17.85 -2.10 10.57
C ILE A 113 18.27 -1.34 9.31
N SER A 114 18.65 -2.08 8.28
CA SER A 114 19.12 -1.57 6.99
C SER A 114 18.08 -0.77 6.22
N LYS A 115 16.79 -1.06 6.45
CA LYS A 115 15.66 -0.35 5.88
C LYS A 115 14.55 -0.29 6.92
N THR A 116 14.00 0.90 7.15
CA THR A 116 12.80 1.09 7.97
C THR A 116 11.52 1.09 7.13
N ILE A 117 11.67 1.06 5.80
CA ILE A 117 10.56 1.00 4.87
C ILE A 117 10.92 0.15 3.66
N ALA A 118 10.01 -0.71 3.24
CA ALA A 118 10.13 -1.51 2.03
C ALA A 118 8.78 -1.63 1.32
N THR A 119 8.84 -1.96 0.04
CA THR A 119 7.66 -2.25 -0.76
C THR A 119 7.86 -3.56 -1.48
N ILE A 120 6.79 -4.34 -1.60
CA ILE A 120 6.81 -5.60 -2.31
C ILE A 120 5.55 -5.74 -3.15
N ASP A 121 5.76 -6.10 -4.41
CA ASP A 121 4.70 -6.52 -5.31
C ASP A 121 4.66 -8.04 -5.32
N LYS A 122 3.50 -8.63 -5.04
CA LYS A 122 3.29 -10.08 -5.07
C LYS A 122 3.31 -10.65 -6.47
N ASN A 123 3.15 -9.80 -7.49
CA ASN A 123 3.25 -10.22 -8.88
C ASN A 123 4.61 -10.88 -9.11
N SER A 124 4.59 -12.17 -9.44
CA SER A 124 5.79 -13.00 -9.59
C SER A 124 6.75 -12.46 -10.66
N ARG A 125 6.26 -11.65 -11.60
CA ARG A 125 7.07 -10.99 -12.64
C ARG A 125 7.90 -9.81 -12.11
N HIS A 126 7.46 -9.21 -10.99
CA HIS A 126 8.17 -8.10 -10.30
C HIS A 126 8.69 -8.50 -8.94
N TYR A 127 8.34 -9.69 -8.46
CA TYR A 127 8.62 -10.14 -7.12
C TYR A 127 10.13 -10.21 -6.87
N LYS A 128 10.56 -9.56 -5.79
CA LYS A 128 11.93 -9.64 -5.28
C LYS A 128 11.89 -10.08 -3.82
N PRO A 129 12.67 -11.09 -3.42
CA PRO A 129 12.75 -11.51 -2.03
C PRO A 129 13.06 -10.32 -1.11
N LEU A 130 12.26 -10.16 -0.07
CA LEU A 130 12.46 -9.09 0.91
C LEU A 130 13.55 -9.49 1.90
N THR A 131 14.66 -8.74 1.86
CA THR A 131 15.80 -8.94 2.75
C THR A 131 16.07 -7.69 3.57
N ILE A 132 16.25 -7.86 4.88
CA ILE A 132 16.52 -6.78 5.85
C ILE A 132 17.67 -7.21 6.75
N SER A 133 18.80 -6.54 6.64
CA SER A 133 19.89 -6.68 7.61
C SER A 133 19.62 -5.86 8.87
N TYR A 134 20.08 -6.34 10.01
CA TYR A 134 20.04 -5.62 11.28
C TYR A 134 21.41 -5.67 11.99
N ASP A 135 21.70 -4.63 12.74
CA ASP A 135 22.82 -4.57 13.68
C ASP A 135 22.24 -4.48 15.09
N LYS A 136 22.35 -5.57 15.85
CA LYS A 136 21.86 -5.66 17.22
C LYS A 136 22.70 -4.88 18.22
N LYS A 137 23.89 -4.41 17.82
CA LYS A 137 24.92 -3.87 18.71
C LYS A 137 25.21 -4.83 19.87
N THR A 138 24.79 -4.48 21.08
CA THR A 138 24.93 -5.31 22.30
C THR A 138 23.64 -6.02 22.71
N SER A 139 22.51 -5.73 22.06
CA SER A 139 21.21 -6.35 22.31
C SER A 139 21.12 -7.77 21.74
N GLU A 140 20.08 -8.50 22.11
CA GLU A 140 19.75 -9.82 21.55
C GLU A 140 18.54 -9.71 20.63
N PHE A 141 18.64 -10.19 19.39
CA PHE A 141 17.51 -10.26 18.47
C PHE A 141 16.62 -11.45 18.85
N ARG A 142 15.37 -11.17 19.23
CA ARG A 142 14.39 -12.18 19.66
C ARG A 142 13.52 -12.70 18.53
N GLY A 143 13.33 -11.89 17.50
CA GLY A 143 12.56 -12.24 16.32
C GLY A 143 11.83 -11.03 15.76
N ILE A 144 10.81 -11.31 14.95
CA ILE A 144 9.97 -10.28 14.33
C ILE A 144 8.54 -10.51 14.77
N THR A 145 7.86 -9.43 15.11
CA THR A 145 6.43 -9.45 15.43
C THR A 145 5.62 -8.67 14.42
N VAL A 146 4.39 -9.13 14.19
CA VAL A 146 3.35 -8.40 13.48
C VAL A 146 2.11 -8.39 14.36
N ASN A 147 1.55 -7.20 14.60
CA ASN A 147 0.41 -7.02 15.50
C ASN A 147 0.63 -7.68 16.89
N GLY A 148 1.85 -7.61 17.41
CA GLY A 148 2.24 -8.19 18.70
C GLY A 148 2.40 -9.72 18.74
N SER A 149 2.26 -10.42 17.61
CA SER A 149 2.49 -11.87 17.51
C SER A 149 3.80 -12.16 16.79
N TYR A 150 4.60 -13.09 17.31
CA TYR A 150 5.85 -13.48 16.65
C TYR A 150 5.61 -14.26 15.36
N LEU A 151 6.43 -13.94 14.37
CA LEU A 151 6.60 -14.74 13.17
C LEU A 151 7.44 -16.00 13.47
N GLU A 152 7.15 -17.09 12.76
CA GLU A 152 7.80 -18.38 12.91
C GLU A 152 9.11 -18.45 12.11
N LYS A 153 10.26 -18.39 12.79
CA LYS A 153 11.59 -18.53 12.17
C LYS A 153 11.72 -19.90 11.48
N GLY A 154 12.17 -19.90 10.23
CA GLY A 154 12.27 -21.07 9.35
C GLY A 154 11.07 -21.28 8.43
N LYS A 155 9.93 -20.65 8.74
CA LYS A 155 8.70 -20.70 7.92
C LYS A 155 8.35 -19.34 7.34
N ASP A 156 8.20 -18.33 8.21
CA ASP A 156 7.79 -16.99 7.81
C ASP A 156 8.99 -16.14 7.38
N TYR A 157 10.14 -16.38 8.01
CA TYR A 157 11.41 -15.77 7.64
C TYR A 157 12.58 -16.67 8.02
N THR A 158 13.72 -16.47 7.38
CA THR A 158 15.01 -17.02 7.81
C THR A 158 15.89 -15.89 8.32
N ASP A 159 16.80 -16.18 9.25
CA ASP A 159 17.81 -15.22 9.72
C ASP A 159 19.18 -15.89 9.63
N ASN A 160 20.03 -15.30 8.80
CA ASN A 160 21.40 -15.72 8.58
C ASN A 160 22.36 -14.62 9.05
N ALA A 161 22.85 -14.75 10.28
CA ALA A 161 23.86 -13.89 10.88
C ALA A 161 23.54 -12.38 10.81
N GLY A 162 22.32 -11.98 11.14
CA GLY A 162 21.93 -10.57 11.14
C GLY A 162 21.28 -10.11 9.83
N THR A 163 20.95 -11.04 8.95
CA THR A 163 20.17 -10.75 7.72
C THR A 163 18.93 -11.62 7.68
N VAL A 164 17.78 -10.96 7.75
CA VAL A 164 16.46 -11.58 7.66
C VAL A 164 16.02 -11.63 6.21
N THR A 165 15.59 -12.80 5.75
CA THR A 165 14.91 -12.98 4.46
C THR A 165 13.51 -13.51 4.72
N PHE A 166 12.49 -12.77 4.29
CA PHE A 166 11.09 -13.18 4.42
C PHE A 166 10.73 -14.23 3.37
N ALA A 167 9.94 -15.22 3.75
CA ALA A 167 9.52 -16.30 2.87
C ALA A 167 8.41 -15.83 1.90
N ASP A 168 8.45 -16.33 0.66
CA ASP A 168 7.47 -15.98 -0.38
C ASP A 168 6.03 -16.30 0.04
N GLU A 169 5.82 -17.45 0.68
CA GLU A 169 4.50 -17.85 1.18
C GLU A 169 3.99 -16.91 2.27
N TYR A 170 4.89 -16.39 3.12
CA TYR A 170 4.53 -15.38 4.10
C TYR A 170 4.12 -14.08 3.41
N ILE A 171 4.92 -13.58 2.46
CA ILE A 171 4.59 -12.35 1.72
C ILE A 171 3.26 -12.47 0.98
N LYS A 172 3.01 -13.61 0.31
CA LYS A 172 1.74 -13.87 -0.38
C LYS A 172 0.55 -13.90 0.58
N SER A 173 0.76 -14.34 1.83
CA SER A 173 -0.31 -14.37 2.85
C SER A 173 -0.71 -12.98 3.37
N LEU A 174 0.15 -11.97 3.20
CA LEU A 174 -0.15 -10.61 3.63
C LEU A 174 -1.27 -10.01 2.79
N SER A 175 -2.16 -9.23 3.40
CA SER A 175 -3.14 -8.44 2.65
C SER A 175 -2.45 -7.24 1.98
N ASP A 176 -3.03 -6.76 0.89
CA ASP A 176 -2.59 -5.52 0.25
C ASP A 176 -2.74 -4.34 1.21
N GLY A 177 -1.82 -3.39 1.15
CA GLY A 177 -1.77 -2.27 2.09
C GLY A 177 -0.48 -2.24 2.89
N ASN A 178 -0.53 -1.69 4.09
CA ASN A 178 0.64 -1.54 4.94
C ASN A 178 0.62 -2.56 6.07
N VAL A 179 1.79 -3.12 6.37
CA VAL A 179 2.03 -3.92 7.57
C VAL A 179 3.30 -3.42 8.25
N THR A 180 3.27 -3.29 9.57
CA THR A 180 4.46 -2.96 10.36
C THR A 180 5.04 -4.25 10.94
N LEU A 181 6.29 -4.51 10.61
CA LEU A 181 7.12 -5.60 11.12
C LEU A 181 8.03 -5.02 12.19
N SER A 182 7.85 -5.42 13.45
CA SER A 182 8.71 -4.97 14.55
C SER A 182 9.81 -6.01 14.81
N PHE A 183 11.06 -5.61 14.63
CA PHE A 183 12.24 -6.37 14.99
C PHE A 183 12.47 -6.19 16.50
N ASP A 184 12.18 -7.23 17.26
CA ASP A 184 12.23 -7.24 18.71
C ASP A 184 13.65 -7.48 19.22
N PHE A 185 14.15 -6.53 20.00
CA PHE A 185 15.49 -6.60 20.60
C PHE A 185 15.41 -6.59 22.12
N TYR A 186 15.95 -7.63 22.75
CA TYR A 186 16.09 -7.67 24.20
C TYR A 186 17.10 -6.63 24.68
N GLU A 187 16.72 -5.89 25.72
CA GLU A 187 17.52 -4.78 26.28
C GLU A 187 17.95 -3.75 25.22
N GLY A 188 17.22 -3.66 24.10
CA GLY A 188 17.38 -2.66 23.06
C GLY A 188 16.04 -2.06 22.68
N SER A 189 16.05 -0.95 21.94
CA SER A 189 14.83 -0.43 21.32
C SER A 189 14.48 -1.26 20.08
N ASP A 190 13.22 -1.65 19.98
CA ASP A 190 12.69 -2.33 18.80
C ASP A 190 12.82 -1.44 17.55
N CYS A 191 13.08 -2.08 16.41
CA CYS A 191 13.14 -1.40 15.13
C CYS A 191 11.91 -1.76 14.30
N GLU A 192 11.24 -0.76 13.72
CA GLU A 192 10.06 -0.99 12.90
C GLU A 192 10.37 -0.88 11.41
N LEU A 193 9.92 -1.88 10.65
CA LEU A 193 9.85 -1.87 9.19
C LEU A 193 8.40 -1.70 8.76
N LEU A 194 8.09 -0.59 8.09
CA LEU A 194 6.83 -0.42 7.39
C LEU A 194 6.93 -1.08 6.01
N LEU A 195 6.22 -2.18 5.79
CA LEU A 195 6.14 -2.87 4.52
C LEU A 195 4.84 -2.50 3.80
N THR A 196 4.96 -1.93 2.59
CA THR A 196 3.82 -1.77 1.67
C THR A 196 3.73 -2.98 0.76
N VAL A 197 2.61 -3.68 0.82
CA VAL A 197 2.30 -4.84 0.00
C VAL A 197 1.30 -4.44 -1.07
N THR A 198 1.60 -4.75 -2.33
CA THR A 198 0.70 -4.61 -3.47
C THR A 198 0.63 -5.91 -4.24
N ASP A 199 -0.45 -6.10 -5.00
CA ASP A 199 -0.55 -7.18 -5.98
C ASP A 199 -0.95 -6.60 -7.33
N SER A 200 0.02 -6.41 -8.22
CA SER A 200 -0.25 -5.91 -9.58
C SER A 200 -0.64 -7.00 -10.56
N SER A 201 -0.66 -8.28 -10.17
CA SER A 201 -0.81 -9.41 -11.11
C SER A 201 -2.04 -9.24 -12.00
N ALA A 202 -3.18 -8.89 -11.40
CA ALA A 202 -4.44 -8.68 -12.11
C ALA A 202 -4.45 -7.46 -13.06
N LEU A 203 -3.54 -6.49 -12.88
CA LEU A 203 -3.42 -5.31 -13.73
C LEU A 203 -2.57 -5.57 -14.97
N GLU A 204 -1.67 -6.55 -14.91
CA GLU A 204 -0.78 -6.90 -16.02
C GLU A 204 -1.37 -7.97 -16.91
N ASP A 205 -2.01 -8.96 -16.31
CA ASP A 205 -2.52 -10.11 -17.04
C ASP A 205 -3.67 -9.71 -17.97
N ILE A 206 -3.48 -9.98 -19.26
CA ILE A 206 -4.53 -9.94 -20.26
C ILE A 206 -5.27 -11.28 -20.21
N ASP A 207 -4.53 -12.38 -20.33
CA ASP A 207 -5.06 -13.71 -20.19
C ASP A 207 -3.95 -14.75 -19.92
N LEU A 208 -4.13 -15.54 -18.85
CA LEU A 208 -3.28 -16.69 -18.52
C LEU A 208 -3.89 -18.02 -19.00
N PHE A 209 -5.11 -17.99 -19.55
CA PHE A 209 -5.89 -19.15 -20.00
C PHE A 209 -6.27 -20.19 -18.93
N GLU A 210 -5.80 -20.05 -17.69
CA GLU A 210 -6.11 -20.95 -16.57
C GLU A 210 -7.58 -20.93 -16.12
N ASN A 211 -8.29 -19.84 -16.42
CA ASN A 211 -9.64 -19.60 -15.89
C ASN A 211 -10.76 -20.17 -16.77
N TYR A 212 -10.44 -20.80 -17.91
CA TYR A 212 -11.43 -21.38 -18.81
C TYR A 212 -11.76 -22.82 -18.44
N ALA A 213 -13.05 -23.11 -18.23
CA ALA A 213 -13.50 -24.46 -17.91
C ALA A 213 -13.32 -25.46 -19.07
N ASN A 214 -13.36 -24.99 -20.32
CA ASN A 214 -13.20 -25.78 -21.55
C ASN A 214 -13.04 -24.86 -22.79
N SER A 215 -12.76 -25.45 -23.95
CA SER A 215 -12.61 -24.72 -25.23
C SER A 215 -13.85 -23.92 -25.67
N SER A 216 -15.05 -24.26 -25.20
CA SER A 216 -16.25 -23.48 -25.52
C SER A 216 -16.28 -22.17 -24.73
N ALA A 217 -15.87 -22.19 -23.45
CA ALA A 217 -15.71 -20.98 -22.66
C ALA A 217 -14.64 -20.05 -23.26
N LEU A 218 -13.52 -20.63 -23.71
CA LEU A 218 -12.47 -19.90 -24.43
C LEU A 218 -13.00 -19.25 -25.72
N SER A 219 -13.77 -19.99 -26.53
CA SER A 219 -14.37 -19.49 -27.78
C SER A 219 -15.44 -18.41 -27.56
N ASN A 220 -16.06 -18.36 -26.39
CA ASN A 220 -16.98 -17.28 -26.03
C ASN A 220 -16.23 -15.98 -25.67
N ALA A 221 -15.04 -16.11 -25.08
CA ALA A 221 -14.19 -14.97 -24.73
C ALA A 221 -13.39 -14.43 -25.94
N TYR A 222 -12.94 -15.31 -26.83
CA TYR A 222 -12.23 -14.98 -28.07
C TYR A 222 -13.11 -15.24 -29.28
N VAL A 223 -13.80 -14.20 -29.72
CA VAL A 223 -14.83 -14.29 -30.75
C VAL A 223 -14.19 -14.19 -32.14
N ALA A 224 -14.47 -15.17 -32.99
CA ALA A 224 -14.00 -15.20 -34.38
C ALA A 224 -14.38 -13.93 -35.16
N ASN A 225 -13.42 -13.36 -35.89
CA ASN A 225 -13.70 -12.28 -36.84
C ASN A 225 -14.38 -12.85 -38.10
N THR A 226 -15.66 -12.52 -38.28
CA THR A 226 -16.48 -13.01 -39.41
C THR A 226 -16.05 -12.50 -40.78
N SER A 227 -15.18 -11.48 -40.85
CA SER A 227 -14.62 -10.98 -42.11
C SER A 227 -13.47 -11.87 -42.64
N GLY A 228 -12.84 -12.63 -41.74
CA GLY A 228 -11.83 -13.62 -42.08
C GLY A 228 -12.42 -15.01 -42.32
N ASN A 229 -11.54 -15.97 -42.57
CA ASN A 229 -11.89 -17.39 -42.61
C ASN A 229 -12.14 -17.95 -41.19
N SER A 230 -12.60 -19.19 -41.13
CA SER A 230 -12.85 -19.92 -39.88
C SER A 230 -11.60 -20.08 -39.01
N VAL A 231 -11.79 -19.96 -37.70
CA VAL A 231 -10.82 -20.31 -36.66
C VAL A 231 -11.37 -21.45 -35.79
N SER A 232 -10.48 -22.23 -35.18
CA SER A 232 -10.82 -23.27 -34.21
C SER A 232 -9.99 -23.10 -32.96
N LEU A 233 -10.62 -22.74 -31.84
CA LEU A 233 -9.91 -22.60 -30.56
C LEU A 233 -10.00 -23.87 -29.72
N SER A 234 -8.88 -24.27 -29.14
CA SER A 234 -8.80 -25.35 -28.16
C SER A 234 -8.10 -24.87 -26.89
N LEU A 235 -8.60 -25.31 -25.73
CA LEU A 235 -7.87 -25.19 -24.48
C LEU A 235 -6.96 -26.41 -24.33
N VAL A 236 -5.64 -26.21 -24.27
CA VAL A 236 -4.64 -27.29 -24.26
C VAL A 236 -3.85 -27.30 -22.96
N ASP A 237 -3.42 -28.49 -22.51
CA ASP A 237 -2.54 -28.61 -21.34
C ASP A 237 -1.11 -28.18 -21.70
N ARG A 238 -0.51 -27.32 -20.85
CA ARG A 238 0.85 -26.80 -21.07
C ARG A 238 1.54 -26.48 -19.74
N ASN A 239 2.74 -27.02 -19.52
CA ASN A 239 3.58 -26.74 -18.34
C ASN A 239 2.88 -26.89 -16.96
N GLY A 240 1.88 -27.77 -16.87
CA GLY A 240 1.07 -27.95 -15.66
C GLY A 240 -0.15 -27.03 -15.55
N GLY A 241 -0.33 -26.13 -16.52
CA GLY A 241 -1.46 -25.22 -16.69
C GLY A 241 -2.17 -25.38 -18.04
N LYS A 242 -2.79 -24.31 -18.52
CA LYS A 242 -3.61 -24.24 -19.74
C LYS A 242 -3.08 -23.17 -20.70
N ALA A 243 -3.22 -23.42 -22.00
CA ALA A 243 -2.92 -22.45 -23.04
C ALA A 243 -4.00 -22.46 -24.13
N MET A 244 -4.00 -21.45 -25.00
CA MET A 244 -4.84 -21.42 -26.20
C MET A 244 -4.15 -22.10 -27.38
N GLY A 245 -4.75 -23.15 -27.91
CA GLY A 245 -4.52 -23.62 -29.28
C GLY A 245 -5.34 -22.77 -30.26
N PHE A 246 -4.67 -21.95 -31.04
CA PHE A 246 -5.23 -21.10 -32.08
C PHE A 246 -5.12 -21.78 -33.45
N GLY A 247 -6.14 -22.57 -33.81
CA GLY A 247 -6.26 -23.21 -35.11
C GLY A 247 -6.71 -22.22 -36.18
N TYR A 248 -5.90 -22.01 -37.22
CA TYR A 248 -6.15 -21.01 -38.25
C TYR A 248 -6.47 -21.62 -39.62
N ASN A 249 -7.13 -20.81 -40.47
CA ASN A 249 -7.29 -21.06 -41.89
C ASN A 249 -7.00 -19.77 -42.68
N VAL A 250 -5.87 -19.70 -43.38
CA VAL A 250 -5.46 -18.56 -44.19
C VAL A 250 -5.61 -18.80 -45.70
N GLY A 251 -6.34 -19.85 -46.09
CA GLY A 251 -6.58 -20.17 -47.49
C GLY A 251 -7.49 -19.15 -48.23
N SER A 252 -7.71 -19.43 -49.51
CA SER A 252 -8.67 -18.67 -50.34
C SER A 252 -10.10 -18.73 -49.76
N PRO A 253 -10.91 -17.65 -49.83
CA PRO A 253 -10.64 -16.40 -50.56
C PRO A 253 -10.09 -15.25 -49.70
N LYS A 254 -10.04 -15.40 -48.37
CA LYS A 254 -9.75 -14.27 -47.48
C LYS A 254 -8.27 -14.07 -47.20
N GLY A 255 -7.47 -15.13 -47.19
CA GLY A 255 -6.04 -15.01 -46.89
C GLY A 255 -5.72 -14.77 -45.41
N TYR A 256 -6.71 -14.75 -44.51
CA TYR A 256 -6.51 -14.55 -43.08
C TYR A 256 -7.68 -15.11 -42.25
N SER A 257 -7.42 -15.35 -40.97
CA SER A 257 -8.43 -15.71 -39.95
C SER A 257 -7.99 -15.16 -38.59
N GLY A 258 -8.92 -14.85 -37.69
CA GLY A 258 -8.54 -14.38 -36.36
C GLY A 258 -9.68 -14.27 -35.37
N VAL A 259 -9.32 -13.91 -34.16
CA VAL A 259 -10.22 -13.78 -33.01
C VAL A 259 -10.02 -12.43 -32.33
N ASN A 260 -11.10 -11.88 -31.80
CA ASN A 260 -11.11 -10.66 -31.01
C ASN A 260 -11.46 -11.00 -29.57
N HIS A 261 -10.75 -10.39 -28.62
CA HIS A 261 -11.01 -10.49 -27.20
C HIS A 261 -11.26 -9.10 -26.63
N THR A 262 -12.52 -8.81 -26.35
CA THR A 262 -12.90 -7.53 -25.71
C THR A 262 -12.50 -7.55 -24.25
N MET A 263 -11.88 -6.48 -23.81
CA MET A 263 -11.42 -6.29 -22.44
C MET A 263 -12.18 -5.11 -21.82
N THR A 264 -12.24 -5.08 -20.49
CA THR A 264 -12.53 -3.82 -19.79
C THR A 264 -11.46 -2.79 -20.17
N LEU A 265 -11.81 -1.51 -20.26
CA LEU A 265 -10.84 -0.44 -20.51
C LEU A 265 -9.70 -0.52 -19.49
N ARG A 266 -8.47 -0.63 -20.00
CA ARG A 266 -7.24 -0.71 -19.21
C ARG A 266 -6.32 0.46 -19.55
N ASP A 267 -5.96 1.24 -18.55
CA ASP A 267 -4.87 2.21 -18.65
C ASP A 267 -3.54 1.47 -18.47
N VAL A 268 -2.75 1.44 -19.53
CA VAL A 268 -1.44 0.79 -19.60
C VAL A 268 -0.33 1.78 -19.94
N SER A 269 -0.55 3.06 -19.66
CA SER A 269 0.42 4.13 -19.93
C SER A 269 1.76 3.93 -19.20
N ALA A 270 1.75 3.18 -18.09
CA ALA A 270 2.94 2.86 -17.32
C ALA A 270 3.73 1.65 -17.88
N TYR A 271 3.24 0.97 -18.92
CA TYR A 271 3.82 -0.26 -19.48
C TYR A 271 4.59 0.02 -20.77
N THR A 272 5.57 -0.83 -21.06
CA THR A 272 6.40 -0.74 -22.28
C THR A 272 5.74 -1.40 -23.47
N GLY A 273 5.02 -2.50 -23.25
CA GLY A 273 4.40 -3.27 -24.33
C GLY A 273 3.62 -4.48 -23.84
N VAL A 274 3.37 -5.41 -24.76
CA VAL A 274 2.72 -6.70 -24.49
C VAL A 274 3.72 -7.84 -24.63
N SER A 275 3.63 -8.79 -23.72
CA SER A 275 4.37 -10.04 -23.76
C SER A 275 3.40 -11.21 -23.92
N LEU A 276 3.84 -12.25 -24.64
CA LEU A 276 3.16 -13.54 -24.67
C LEU A 276 4.14 -14.69 -24.89
N ASN A 277 3.81 -15.85 -24.34
CA ASN A 277 4.45 -17.11 -24.71
C ASN A 277 3.79 -17.62 -25.99
N PHE A 278 4.62 -17.90 -26.99
CA PHE A 278 4.16 -18.25 -28.34
C PHE A 278 4.92 -19.47 -28.85
N LYS A 279 4.17 -20.44 -29.35
CA LYS A 279 4.70 -21.56 -30.13
C LYS A 279 4.07 -21.56 -31.51
N GLY A 280 4.91 -21.32 -32.51
CA GLY A 280 4.52 -21.36 -33.92
C GLY A 280 4.42 -22.78 -34.47
N ASP A 281 4.23 -22.87 -35.78
CA ASP A 281 4.22 -24.13 -36.54
C ASP A 281 5.29 -24.17 -37.66
N GLY A 282 6.13 -23.15 -37.76
CA GLY A 282 7.15 -23.03 -38.81
C GLY A 282 6.61 -22.89 -40.24
N SER A 283 5.32 -22.54 -40.40
CA SER A 283 4.69 -22.45 -41.72
C SER A 283 5.23 -21.31 -42.58
N GLY A 284 5.80 -20.26 -41.99
CA GLY A 284 6.11 -18.98 -42.64
C GLY A 284 4.88 -18.08 -42.81
N ASN A 285 3.70 -18.50 -42.34
CA ASN A 285 2.54 -17.62 -42.24
C ASN A 285 2.80 -16.54 -41.18
N SER A 286 1.97 -15.50 -41.18
CA SER A 286 2.09 -14.44 -40.19
C SER A 286 1.20 -14.69 -38.98
N PHE A 287 1.70 -14.34 -37.81
CA PHE A 287 0.93 -14.11 -36.59
C PHE A 287 0.85 -12.60 -36.34
N THR A 288 -0.33 -12.08 -36.04
CA THR A 288 -0.54 -10.65 -35.78
C THR A 288 -1.21 -10.47 -34.44
N VAL A 289 -0.59 -9.64 -33.59
CA VAL A 289 -1.21 -9.09 -32.39
C VAL A 289 -1.80 -7.73 -32.77
N GLN A 290 -3.06 -7.50 -32.44
CA GLN A 290 -3.74 -6.24 -32.72
C GLN A 290 -4.41 -5.72 -31.45
N PHE A 291 -4.25 -4.43 -31.18
CA PHE A 291 -4.98 -3.72 -30.15
C PHE A 291 -6.05 -2.81 -30.75
N ARG A 292 -7.11 -2.58 -29.96
CA ARG A 292 -8.03 -1.46 -30.17
C ARG A 292 -8.03 -0.57 -28.94
N ASP A 293 -7.86 0.73 -29.16
CA ASP A 293 -7.94 1.74 -28.11
C ASP A 293 -9.39 2.17 -27.84
N LYS A 294 -9.57 2.97 -26.79
CA LYS A 294 -10.88 3.53 -26.36
C LYS A 294 -11.52 4.46 -27.40
N ASN A 295 -10.73 4.94 -28.38
CA ASN A 295 -11.17 5.84 -29.43
C ASN A 295 -11.57 5.09 -30.71
N ASP A 296 -11.65 3.74 -30.64
CA ASP A 296 -11.95 2.84 -31.76
C ASP A 296 -10.86 2.86 -32.86
N ASN A 297 -9.62 3.22 -32.51
CA ASN A 297 -8.47 3.06 -33.39
C ASN A 297 -7.79 1.71 -33.14
N TYR A 298 -7.31 1.11 -34.21
CA TYR A 298 -6.66 -0.19 -34.25
C TYR A 298 -5.18 -0.03 -34.56
N PHE A 299 -4.39 -0.91 -33.98
CA PHE A 299 -2.94 -0.95 -34.17
C PHE A 299 -2.48 -2.40 -34.17
N GLU A 300 -1.64 -2.78 -35.12
CA GLU A 300 -1.19 -4.16 -35.30
C GLU A 300 0.33 -4.29 -35.39
N LYS A 301 0.84 -5.40 -34.84
CA LYS A 301 2.19 -5.88 -35.09
C LYS A 301 2.11 -7.26 -35.74
N ARG A 302 2.65 -7.36 -36.95
CA ARG A 302 2.78 -8.62 -37.68
C ARG A 302 4.15 -9.25 -37.45
N ILE A 303 4.17 -10.56 -37.24
CA ILE A 303 5.34 -11.40 -36.99
C ILE A 303 5.29 -12.59 -37.95
N THR A 304 6.41 -12.92 -38.60
CA THR A 304 6.51 -14.12 -39.44
C THR A 304 6.79 -15.35 -38.57
N VAL A 305 6.07 -16.44 -38.81
CA VAL A 305 6.14 -17.67 -38.02
C VAL A 305 6.99 -18.72 -38.73
N ASP A 306 8.32 -18.50 -38.72
CA ASP A 306 9.30 -19.37 -39.38
C ASP A 306 9.82 -20.51 -38.47
N SER A 307 9.41 -20.52 -37.20
CA SER A 307 9.83 -21.51 -36.21
C SER A 307 8.63 -22.21 -35.56
N ALA A 308 8.83 -23.48 -35.21
CA ALA A 308 7.91 -24.26 -34.37
C ALA A 308 8.38 -24.33 -32.90
N GLU A 309 9.53 -23.71 -32.59
CA GLU A 309 10.04 -23.59 -31.23
C GLU A 309 9.21 -22.60 -30.42
N GLU A 310 9.20 -22.83 -29.12
CA GLU A 310 8.60 -21.91 -28.16
C GLU A 310 9.48 -20.69 -27.95
N THR A 311 8.85 -19.53 -27.88
CA THR A 311 9.52 -18.26 -27.62
C THR A 311 8.61 -17.33 -26.82
N THR A 312 9.22 -16.41 -26.08
CA THR A 312 8.50 -15.29 -25.47
C THR A 312 8.62 -14.09 -26.40
N LEU A 313 7.49 -13.59 -26.89
CA LEU A 313 7.42 -12.41 -27.73
C LEU A 313 7.20 -11.19 -26.84
N ASN A 314 8.20 -10.32 -26.73
CA ASN A 314 8.04 -9.00 -26.11
C ASN A 314 7.88 -7.97 -27.23
N ILE A 315 6.68 -7.38 -27.33
CA ILE A 315 6.33 -6.42 -28.37
C ILE A 315 6.11 -5.06 -27.73
N PRO A 316 7.07 -4.11 -27.85
CA PRO A 316 6.89 -2.74 -27.41
C PRO A 316 5.68 -2.09 -28.08
N PHE A 317 4.95 -1.23 -27.35
CA PHE A 317 3.84 -0.46 -27.94
C PHE A 317 4.27 0.40 -29.13
N SER A 318 5.53 0.84 -29.15
CA SER A 318 6.13 1.59 -30.26
C SER A 318 6.27 0.80 -31.56
N GLU A 319 6.11 -0.53 -31.54
CA GLU A 319 6.16 -1.35 -32.76
C GLU A 319 4.79 -1.58 -33.40
N PHE A 320 3.72 -1.12 -32.76
CA PHE A 320 2.36 -1.25 -33.29
C PHE A 320 2.04 -0.11 -34.25
N GLU A 321 1.55 -0.48 -35.43
CA GLU A 321 1.24 0.47 -36.51
C GLU A 321 -0.25 0.42 -36.85
N ALA A 322 -0.82 1.53 -37.29
CA ALA A 322 -2.20 1.55 -37.77
C ALA A 322 -2.35 0.60 -38.98
N PRO A 323 -3.37 -0.27 -39.01
CA PRO A 323 -3.56 -1.18 -40.13
C PRO A 323 -3.95 -0.41 -41.38
N SER A 324 -3.59 -0.94 -42.56
CA SER A 324 -3.76 -0.25 -43.85
C SER A 324 -5.21 0.08 -44.23
N TRP A 325 -6.19 -0.59 -43.62
CA TRP A 325 -7.62 -0.36 -43.83
C TRP A 325 -8.20 0.72 -42.93
N GLN A 326 -7.48 1.15 -41.90
CA GLN A 326 -7.92 2.24 -41.02
C GLN A 326 -7.72 3.59 -41.70
N SER A 327 -8.75 4.44 -41.64
CA SER A 327 -8.67 5.81 -42.14
C SER A 327 -8.10 6.76 -41.09
N GLY A 328 -7.04 7.49 -41.44
CA GLY A 328 -6.43 8.51 -40.58
C GLY A 328 -5.22 7.99 -39.80
N SER A 329 -4.20 8.82 -39.67
CA SER A 329 -3.05 8.54 -38.80
C SER A 329 -3.46 8.77 -37.35
N ALA A 330 -3.41 7.72 -36.54
CA ALA A 330 -3.56 7.77 -35.10
C ALA A 330 -2.29 7.20 -34.45
N SER A 331 -2.04 7.58 -33.20
CA SER A 331 -1.03 6.96 -32.33
C SER A 331 -1.74 6.11 -31.28
N LEU A 332 -1.16 4.96 -30.93
CA LEU A 332 -1.76 4.06 -29.93
C LEU A 332 -1.97 4.78 -28.60
N ASP A 333 -3.24 4.94 -28.19
CA ASP A 333 -3.59 5.54 -26.90
C ASP A 333 -3.54 4.50 -25.79
N THR A 334 -2.38 4.39 -25.13
CA THR A 334 -2.15 3.45 -24.02
C THR A 334 -2.91 3.80 -22.75
N SER A 335 -3.57 4.97 -22.67
CA SER A 335 -4.43 5.31 -21.52
C SER A 335 -5.78 4.59 -21.54
N GLY A 336 -6.10 3.88 -22.62
CA GLY A 336 -7.29 3.04 -22.67
C GLY A 336 -7.23 2.03 -23.80
N ILE A 337 -6.75 0.83 -23.49
CA ILE A 337 -6.87 -0.34 -24.36
C ILE A 337 -8.14 -1.10 -23.99
N VAL A 338 -8.94 -1.48 -25.00
CA VAL A 338 -10.26 -2.12 -24.80
C VAL A 338 -10.40 -3.46 -25.52
N GLN A 339 -9.43 -3.85 -26.35
CA GLN A 339 -9.45 -5.12 -27.05
C GLN A 339 -8.04 -5.55 -27.41
N ILE A 340 -7.75 -6.84 -27.27
CA ILE A 340 -6.65 -7.52 -27.96
C ILE A 340 -7.23 -8.49 -28.99
N ALA A 341 -6.52 -8.74 -30.07
CA ALA A 341 -6.91 -9.69 -31.09
C ALA A 341 -5.69 -10.42 -31.65
N PHE A 342 -5.93 -11.66 -32.07
CA PHE A 342 -4.93 -12.55 -32.65
C PHE A 342 -5.38 -12.99 -34.04
N TYR A 343 -4.51 -12.77 -35.02
CA TYR A 343 -4.77 -13.15 -36.41
C TYR A 343 -3.64 -14.01 -36.96
N ALA A 344 -3.99 -14.94 -37.86
CA ALA A 344 -3.07 -15.51 -38.81
C ALA A 344 -3.35 -14.94 -40.20
N GLY A 345 -2.29 -14.64 -40.95
CA GLY A 345 -2.37 -14.19 -42.34
C GLY A 345 -1.47 -15.02 -43.25
N SER A 346 -1.91 -15.22 -44.49
CA SER A 346 -1.16 -15.99 -45.49
C SER A 346 0.16 -15.31 -45.84
N GLY A 347 1.15 -16.14 -46.17
CA GLY A 347 2.51 -15.71 -46.47
C GLY A 347 3.51 -16.86 -46.46
N GLY A 348 3.12 -18.00 -45.88
CA GLY A 348 3.91 -19.21 -45.78
C GLY A 348 3.48 -20.33 -46.71
N THR A 349 3.73 -21.55 -46.24
CA THR A 349 3.67 -22.80 -47.02
C THR A 349 2.41 -23.62 -46.80
N THR A 350 1.59 -23.29 -45.81
CA THR A 350 0.35 -24.00 -45.46
C THR A 350 -0.85 -23.06 -45.40
N GLU A 351 -2.04 -23.58 -45.68
CA GLU A 351 -3.29 -22.81 -45.54
C GLU A 351 -3.91 -22.98 -44.15
N THR A 352 -3.58 -24.05 -43.43
CA THR A 352 -4.08 -24.33 -42.09
C THR A 352 -2.95 -24.75 -41.17
N GLY A 353 -3.13 -24.55 -39.86
CA GLY A 353 -2.16 -24.87 -38.84
C GLY A 353 -2.67 -24.51 -37.46
N THR A 354 -1.79 -24.54 -36.46
CA THR A 354 -2.13 -24.19 -35.09
C THR A 354 -0.97 -23.50 -34.43
N TYR A 355 -1.23 -22.31 -33.88
CA TYR A 355 -0.32 -21.65 -32.96
C TYR A 355 -0.75 -21.96 -31.53
N VAL A 356 0.19 -21.99 -30.58
CA VAL A 356 -0.13 -22.04 -29.15
C VAL A 356 0.27 -20.71 -28.52
N ILE A 357 -0.68 -20.08 -27.84
CA ILE A 357 -0.54 -18.78 -27.18
C ILE A 357 -0.79 -18.99 -25.70
N ASP A 358 0.09 -18.45 -24.87
CA ASP A 358 0.04 -18.58 -23.43
C ASP A 358 0.57 -17.30 -22.74
N ASP A 359 0.26 -17.12 -21.46
CA ASP A 359 0.74 -16.03 -20.61
C ASP A 359 0.76 -14.65 -21.30
N VAL A 360 -0.40 -14.11 -21.65
CA VAL A 360 -0.50 -12.80 -22.30
C VAL A 360 -0.61 -11.71 -21.23
N TYR A 361 0.34 -10.79 -21.18
CA TYR A 361 0.38 -9.72 -20.17
C TYR A 361 1.04 -8.44 -20.69
N PHE A 362 0.75 -7.31 -20.06
CA PHE A 362 1.50 -6.07 -20.26
C PHE A 362 2.78 -6.10 -19.44
N TYR A 363 3.92 -5.76 -20.05
CA TYR A 363 5.21 -5.75 -19.37
C TYR A 363 5.80 -4.35 -19.25
N LYS A 364 6.66 -4.15 -18.24
CA LYS A 364 7.53 -2.99 -18.09
C LYS A 364 8.96 -3.44 -18.33
N GLU A 365 9.75 -2.68 -19.08
CA GLU A 365 11.20 -2.85 -19.01
C GLU A 365 11.69 -2.47 -17.62
N GLY A 366 12.69 -3.22 -17.12
CA GLY A 366 13.17 -3.12 -15.76
C GLY A 366 13.54 -1.70 -15.35
N SER A 367 12.65 -1.03 -14.62
CA SER A 367 13.05 -0.05 -13.64
C SER A 367 13.23 -0.81 -12.32
N GLU A 368 14.45 -1.25 -12.04
CA GLU A 368 14.89 -1.17 -10.66
C GLU A 368 14.92 0.32 -10.32
N ASP A 369 13.78 0.85 -9.89
CA ASP A 369 13.78 2.17 -9.26
C ASP A 369 14.43 1.98 -7.89
N THR A 370 15.75 1.99 -7.91
CA THR A 370 16.62 1.91 -6.74
C THR A 370 16.54 3.20 -5.92
N GLY A 371 15.94 4.26 -6.49
CA GLY A 371 15.67 5.53 -5.82
C GLY A 371 14.33 5.57 -5.11
N ALA A 372 14.13 6.63 -4.32
CA ALA A 372 12.84 6.91 -3.73
C ALA A 372 11.87 7.46 -4.79
N HIS A 373 10.63 6.96 -4.81
CA HIS A 373 9.62 7.37 -5.78
C HIS A 373 8.19 7.24 -5.23
N LEU A 374 7.23 7.91 -5.86
CA LEU A 374 5.80 7.79 -5.60
C LEU A 374 5.24 6.57 -6.32
N ILE A 375 4.50 5.72 -5.59
CA ILE A 375 3.78 4.58 -6.15
C ILE A 375 2.59 5.06 -6.97
N ASN A 376 1.75 5.91 -6.36
CA ASN A 376 0.65 6.56 -7.06
C ASN A 376 1.04 8.00 -7.37
N LYS A 377 1.01 8.35 -8.65
CA LYS A 377 1.36 9.70 -9.15
C LYS A 377 0.16 10.60 -9.37
N THR A 378 -1.05 10.11 -9.10
CA THR A 378 -2.28 10.89 -9.23
C THR A 378 -3.26 10.63 -8.08
N GLY A 379 -4.14 11.60 -7.81
CA GLY A 379 -5.26 11.46 -6.89
C GLY A 379 -6.26 12.61 -7.04
N THR A 380 -7.49 12.41 -6.57
CA THR A 380 -8.57 13.40 -6.69
C THR A 380 -9.03 13.86 -5.31
N PHE A 381 -9.24 15.17 -5.17
CA PHE A 381 -9.86 15.80 -4.00
C PHE A 381 -11.16 16.48 -4.44
N ASP A 382 -12.27 16.12 -3.82
CA ASP A 382 -13.55 16.79 -4.03
C ASP A 382 -13.82 17.79 -2.91
N ALA A 383 -13.83 19.08 -3.24
CA ALA A 383 -14.06 20.15 -2.26
C ALA A 383 -15.45 20.10 -1.61
N GLN A 384 -16.44 19.42 -2.22
CA GLN A 384 -17.79 19.25 -1.64
C GLN A 384 -17.93 18.01 -0.78
N SER A 385 -17.09 17.00 -1.03
CA SER A 385 -17.01 15.78 -0.23
C SER A 385 -15.57 15.55 0.24
N PRO A 386 -15.02 16.47 1.06
CA PRO A 386 -13.60 16.51 1.36
C PRO A 386 -13.17 15.24 2.11
N THR A 387 -12.37 14.43 1.44
CA THR A 387 -11.67 13.28 2.00
C THR A 387 -10.17 13.48 1.85
N SER A 388 -9.40 12.93 2.78
CA SER A 388 -7.95 13.02 2.73
C SER A 388 -7.40 12.29 1.50
N VAL A 389 -6.47 12.92 0.79
CA VAL A 389 -5.80 12.29 -0.36
C VAL A 389 -4.49 11.67 0.10
N LEU A 390 -4.32 10.37 -0.16
CA LEU A 390 -3.17 9.59 0.28
C LEU A 390 -2.20 9.37 -0.89
N THR A 391 -0.93 9.67 -0.67
CA THR A 391 0.17 9.26 -1.55
C THR A 391 0.99 8.18 -0.86
N ARG A 392 1.43 7.20 -1.63
CA ARG A 392 2.27 6.08 -1.18
C ARG A 392 3.61 6.18 -1.88
N LEU A 393 4.69 5.87 -1.17
CA LEU A 393 6.06 6.02 -1.64
C LEU A 393 6.85 4.75 -1.44
N VAL A 394 7.84 4.53 -2.29
CA VAL A 394 8.99 3.67 -2.00
C VAL A 394 10.12 4.60 -1.61
N LEU A 395 10.74 4.42 -0.45
CA LEU A 395 11.82 5.31 0.01
C LEU A 395 13.21 4.69 -0.11
N ASN A 396 13.37 3.37 -0.20
CA ASN A 396 14.66 2.71 -0.44
C ASN A 396 15.83 3.18 0.46
N GLY A 397 15.56 3.46 1.74
CA GLY A 397 16.56 3.96 2.70
C GLY A 397 16.70 5.48 2.75
N GLN A 398 15.99 6.20 1.90
CA GLN A 398 15.93 7.65 1.84
C GLN A 398 14.80 8.21 2.72
N THR A 399 14.79 9.53 2.89
CA THR A 399 13.69 10.26 3.53
C THR A 399 13.13 11.32 2.60
N ILE A 400 11.88 11.73 2.83
CA ILE A 400 11.34 12.93 2.20
C ILE A 400 12.03 14.13 2.85
N SER A 401 12.75 14.92 2.06
CA SER A 401 13.40 16.15 2.53
C SER A 401 12.42 17.31 2.58
N LYS A 402 11.51 17.40 1.60
CA LYS A 402 10.42 18.39 1.55
C LYS A 402 9.37 17.99 0.51
N ILE A 403 8.18 18.58 0.62
CA ILE A 403 7.18 18.59 -0.45
C ILE A 403 6.95 20.02 -0.87
N THR A 404 6.90 20.28 -2.18
CA THR A 404 6.66 21.63 -2.72
C THR A 404 5.44 21.68 -3.64
N TYR A 405 4.76 22.80 -3.64
CA TYR A 405 3.73 23.16 -4.62
C TYR A 405 4.16 24.46 -5.31
N GLY A 406 4.60 24.35 -6.57
CA GLY A 406 5.38 25.43 -7.21
C GLY A 406 6.63 25.75 -6.40
N ASP A 407 6.87 27.03 -6.13
CA ASP A 407 8.01 27.49 -5.32
C ASP A 407 7.78 27.39 -3.80
N LYS A 408 6.55 27.08 -3.36
CA LYS A 408 6.20 27.00 -1.94
C LYS A 408 6.60 25.63 -1.38
N THR A 409 7.40 25.59 -0.33
CA THR A 409 7.54 24.40 0.52
C THR A 409 6.33 24.27 1.43
N LEU A 410 5.71 23.09 1.42
CA LEU A 410 4.55 22.77 2.22
C LEU A 410 4.96 22.45 3.66
N ASP A 411 4.09 22.78 4.60
CA ASP A 411 4.31 22.56 6.04
C ASP A 411 3.83 21.17 6.47
N SER A 412 4.71 20.41 7.15
CA SER A 412 4.46 19.01 7.55
C SER A 412 3.56 18.85 8.78
N ALA A 413 3.05 19.95 9.35
CA ALA A 413 2.07 19.94 10.44
C ALA A 413 0.66 20.38 9.97
N SER A 414 0.58 21.16 8.88
CA SER A 414 -0.66 21.79 8.43
C SER A 414 -1.04 21.44 6.99
N ASP A 415 -0.09 21.43 6.06
CA ASP A 415 -0.39 21.20 4.64
C ASP A 415 -0.45 19.69 4.31
N TYR A 416 0.42 18.90 4.93
CA TYR A 416 0.42 17.45 4.83
C TYR A 416 0.81 16.83 6.16
N SER A 417 0.50 15.56 6.32
CA SER A 417 1.06 14.72 7.38
C SER A 417 1.73 13.51 6.73
N TRP A 418 2.80 13.02 7.34
CA TRP A 418 3.52 11.85 6.82
C TRP A 418 3.77 10.83 7.93
N ASN A 419 3.71 9.57 7.54
CA ASN A 419 4.05 8.45 8.39
C ASN A 419 4.76 7.39 7.53
N GLY A 420 6.09 7.37 7.61
CA GLY A 420 6.94 6.51 6.80
C GLY A 420 6.72 6.74 5.29
N SER A 421 6.27 5.71 4.59
CA SER A 421 6.04 5.70 3.14
C SER A 421 4.67 6.21 2.71
N GLN A 422 3.95 6.90 3.59
CA GLN A 422 2.67 7.50 3.26
C GLN A 422 2.67 8.98 3.59
N VAL A 423 2.15 9.77 2.66
CA VAL A 423 1.85 11.18 2.89
C VAL A 423 0.37 11.40 2.67
N THR A 424 -0.29 11.93 3.69
CA THR A 424 -1.66 12.41 3.59
C THR A 424 -1.62 13.89 3.26
N ILE A 425 -2.15 14.26 2.10
CA ILE A 425 -2.43 15.65 1.77
C ILE A 425 -3.64 16.07 2.58
N ASN A 426 -3.45 17.03 3.49
CA ASN A 426 -4.51 17.42 4.41
C ASN A 426 -5.62 18.13 3.65
N THR A 427 -6.87 17.83 4.01
CA THR A 427 -8.05 18.45 3.41
C THR A 427 -8.02 19.98 3.53
N ALA A 428 -7.45 20.50 4.62
CA ALA A 428 -7.25 21.93 4.85
C ALA A 428 -6.42 22.59 3.73
N PHE A 429 -5.33 21.97 3.30
CA PHE A 429 -4.51 22.47 2.19
C PHE A 429 -5.19 22.25 0.84
N ALA A 430 -5.69 21.04 0.58
CA ALA A 430 -6.33 20.73 -0.71
C ALA A 430 -7.54 21.64 -1.00
N SER A 431 -8.29 22.05 0.03
CA SER A 431 -9.43 22.98 -0.09
C SER A 431 -9.02 24.42 -0.45
N THR A 432 -7.75 24.79 -0.35
CA THR A 432 -7.27 26.12 -0.76
C THR A 432 -6.98 26.23 -2.25
N LEU A 433 -6.92 25.09 -2.94
CA LEU A 433 -6.57 25.02 -4.35
C LEU A 433 -7.84 25.21 -5.22
N PRO A 434 -7.73 25.93 -6.37
CA PRO A 434 -8.85 26.06 -7.31
C PRO A 434 -9.17 24.72 -7.99
N ASN A 435 -10.31 24.63 -8.68
CA ASN A 435 -10.64 23.48 -9.52
C ASN A 435 -9.58 23.31 -10.63
N GLY A 436 -9.01 22.12 -10.77
CA GLY A 436 -7.94 21.84 -11.74
C GLY A 436 -6.87 20.89 -11.22
N GLU A 437 -5.81 20.74 -12.01
CA GLU A 437 -4.66 19.89 -11.69
C GLU A 437 -3.54 20.68 -10.99
N HIS A 438 -3.00 20.09 -9.92
CA HIS A 438 -1.96 20.68 -9.08
C HIS A 438 -0.82 19.69 -8.88
N LYS A 439 0.40 20.10 -9.25
CA LYS A 439 1.59 19.25 -9.13
C LYS A 439 2.31 19.49 -7.81
N LEU A 440 2.38 18.46 -6.99
CA LEU A 440 3.13 18.41 -5.74
C LEU A 440 4.44 17.65 -5.99
N THR A 441 5.58 18.28 -5.73
CA THR A 441 6.89 17.67 -5.92
C THR A 441 7.42 17.17 -4.58
N TYR A 442 7.71 15.89 -4.51
CA TYR A 442 8.30 15.21 -3.37
C TYR A 442 9.81 15.17 -3.59
N CYS A 443 10.57 15.86 -2.74
CA CYS A 443 12.03 15.83 -2.79
C CYS A 443 12.55 14.82 -1.75
N PHE A 444 13.59 14.08 -2.10
CA PHE A 444 14.19 13.05 -1.25
C PHE A 444 15.57 13.45 -0.74
N SER A 445 16.11 12.67 0.19
CA SER A 445 17.39 12.95 0.88
C SER A 445 18.64 12.81 0.01
N ASP A 446 18.59 12.10 -1.11
CA ASP A 446 19.66 12.07 -2.14
C ASP A 446 19.59 13.25 -3.11
N GLY A 447 18.60 14.13 -2.98
CA GLY A 447 18.36 15.23 -3.91
C GLY A 447 17.55 14.84 -5.16
N THR A 448 17.08 13.60 -5.28
CA THR A 448 16.10 13.22 -6.30
C THR A 448 14.70 13.73 -5.94
N SER A 449 13.76 13.64 -6.89
CA SER A 449 12.38 14.04 -6.66
C SER A 449 11.40 13.27 -7.54
N ASP A 450 10.16 13.13 -7.05
CA ASP A 450 9.04 12.62 -7.84
C ASP A 450 7.83 13.55 -7.73
N VAL A 451 6.88 13.45 -8.68
CA VAL A 451 5.75 14.38 -8.79
C VAL A 451 4.42 13.65 -8.67
N PHE A 452 3.55 14.19 -7.82
CA PHE A 452 2.16 13.79 -7.65
C PHE A 452 1.23 14.85 -8.24
N THR A 453 0.30 14.44 -9.10
CA THR A 453 -0.75 15.30 -9.64
C THR A 453 -2.04 15.15 -8.82
N LEU A 454 -2.40 16.19 -8.09
CA LEU A 454 -3.66 16.30 -7.37
C LEU A 454 -4.70 17.00 -8.25
N THR A 455 -5.78 16.30 -8.60
CA THR A 455 -6.94 16.89 -9.28
C THR A 455 -7.95 17.35 -8.26
N VAL A 456 -8.18 18.66 -8.19
CA VAL A 456 -9.20 19.26 -7.31
C VAL A 456 -10.45 19.47 -8.12
N ILE A 457 -11.59 18.94 -7.65
CA ILE A 457 -12.90 19.10 -8.27
C ILE A 457 -13.91 19.73 -7.30
N ASN A 458 -14.97 20.32 -7.85
CA ASN A 458 -16.12 20.81 -7.12
C ASN A 458 -17.39 20.22 -7.73
N SER A 459 -17.81 19.07 -7.22
CA SER A 459 -18.88 18.24 -7.81
C SER A 459 -20.30 18.84 -7.73
N SER A 460 -20.47 20.06 -7.17
CA SER A 460 -21.77 20.74 -7.06
C SER A 460 -22.02 21.86 -8.07
N VAL A 461 -21.12 22.14 -9.02
CA VAL A 461 -21.41 23.10 -10.09
C VAL A 461 -22.28 22.44 -11.16
N THR A 462 -23.60 22.50 -10.97
CA THR A 462 -24.51 22.61 -12.12
C THR A 462 -24.35 24.02 -12.66
N ASP A 463 -24.13 24.15 -13.97
CA ASP A 463 -23.87 25.42 -14.66
C ASP A 463 -24.78 26.55 -14.14
N THR A 464 -24.19 27.54 -13.45
CA THR A 464 -24.87 28.81 -13.26
C THR A 464 -24.79 29.60 -14.57
N HIS A 465 -25.75 29.37 -15.45
CA HIS A 465 -25.95 30.23 -16.61
C HIS A 465 -26.72 31.50 -16.18
N THR A 466 -26.21 32.67 -16.59
CA THR A 466 -26.83 33.97 -16.32
C THR A 466 -28.04 34.22 -17.23
N CYS A 467 -29.25 34.05 -16.70
CA CYS A 467 -30.48 34.31 -17.44
C CYS A 467 -30.62 35.80 -17.78
N THR A 468 -30.76 36.12 -19.07
CA THR A 468 -31.16 37.47 -19.52
C THR A 468 -32.61 37.44 -19.98
N TYR A 469 -33.40 38.43 -19.56
CA TYR A 469 -34.83 38.48 -19.87
C TYR A 469 -35.10 39.48 -20.98
N THR A 470 -35.95 39.08 -21.94
CA THR A 470 -36.58 40.02 -22.88
C THR A 470 -38.02 40.21 -22.47
N SER A 471 -38.50 41.46 -22.52
CA SER A 471 -39.87 41.79 -22.15
C SER A 471 -40.71 42.16 -23.38
N LYS A 472 -41.97 41.71 -23.40
CA LYS A 472 -42.96 42.08 -24.41
C LYS A 472 -44.22 42.58 -23.73
N VAL A 473 -44.55 43.85 -23.96
CA VAL A 473 -45.77 44.47 -23.42
C VAL A 473 -46.95 44.12 -24.32
N ILE A 474 -47.97 43.50 -23.74
CA ILE A 474 -49.26 43.24 -24.37
C ILE A 474 -50.22 44.34 -23.92
N LYS A 475 -50.72 45.12 -24.90
CA LYS A 475 -51.62 46.24 -24.63
C LYS A 475 -52.99 45.74 -24.15
N PRO A 476 -53.69 46.48 -23.28
CA PRO A 476 -55.05 46.15 -22.87
C PRO A 476 -56.01 46.09 -24.05
N THR A 477 -57.02 45.23 -23.95
CA THR A 477 -58.19 45.21 -24.85
C THR A 477 -59.42 45.70 -24.09
N TYR A 478 -60.57 45.83 -24.78
CA TYR A 478 -61.82 46.27 -24.15
C TYR A 478 -62.33 45.34 -23.03
N THR A 479 -61.82 44.12 -22.94
CA THR A 479 -62.26 43.11 -21.97
C THR A 479 -61.15 42.61 -21.04
N GLN A 480 -59.89 43.01 -21.25
CA GLN A 480 -58.74 42.57 -20.42
C GLN A 480 -57.68 43.65 -20.25
N GLN A 481 -57.10 43.73 -19.04
CA GLN A 481 -55.95 44.60 -18.76
C GLN A 481 -54.70 44.09 -19.48
N GLY A 482 -53.85 45.02 -19.91
CA GLY A 482 -52.56 44.69 -20.51
C GLY A 482 -51.58 44.15 -19.47
N TYR A 483 -50.61 43.37 -19.93
CA TYR A 483 -49.57 42.79 -19.07
C TYR A 483 -48.26 42.66 -19.83
N THR A 484 -47.15 42.52 -19.11
CA THR A 484 -45.82 42.34 -19.69
C THR A 484 -45.38 40.91 -19.48
N ILE A 485 -45.01 40.23 -20.56
CA ILE A 485 -44.39 38.90 -20.51
C ILE A 485 -42.87 39.10 -20.45
N TYR A 486 -42.22 38.44 -19.50
CA TYR A 486 -40.77 38.29 -19.46
C TYR A 486 -40.42 36.87 -19.87
N THR A 487 -39.59 36.70 -20.90
CA THR A 487 -39.13 35.39 -21.37
C THR A 487 -37.64 35.25 -21.11
N CYS A 488 -37.24 34.13 -20.52
CA CYS A 488 -35.84 33.83 -20.29
C CYS A 488 -35.21 33.41 -21.61
N SER A 489 -34.08 34.03 -21.99
CA SER A 489 -33.40 33.73 -23.25
C SER A 489 -32.86 32.30 -23.36
N VAL A 490 -32.80 31.56 -22.26
CA VAL A 490 -32.19 30.22 -22.20
C VAL A 490 -33.13 29.13 -21.67
N CYS A 491 -34.06 29.46 -20.77
CA CYS A 491 -34.99 28.45 -20.22
C CYS A 491 -36.31 28.35 -21.00
N GLY A 492 -36.59 29.28 -21.91
CA GLY A 492 -37.90 29.46 -22.54
C GLY A 492 -38.88 30.19 -21.63
#